data_AF-A0A966D8F8-F1
#
_entry.id   AF-A0A966D8F8-F1
#
_cell.length_a   1.000
_cell.length_b   1.000
_cell.length_c   1.000
_cell.angle_alpha   90.00
_cell.angle_beta   90.00
_cell.angle_gamma   90.00
#
_symmetry.space_group_name_H-M   'P 1'
#
loop_
_entity.id
_entity.type
_entity.pdbx_description
1 polymer ?
#
loop_
_entity_poly.entity_id
_entity_poly.type
_entity_poly.pdbx_seq_one_letter_code
_entity_poly.pdbx_strand_id
1 'polypeptide(L)'
;MCMKETFFDANIQEVLKKLNTTEKGISSREASELLKKYGKNVLPQKKKDTILKVFLSQLNNPITFVLIIAVFLSFLIKENVDAMFIIIVIALDSILGTVQE
;
A
#
# COMPACT_ATOMS: atom_id res chain seq x y z
N MET A 1 -14.77 -8.75 -0.10
CA MET A 1 -15.64 -9.70 0.63
C MET A 1 -14.91 -11.03 0.68
N CYS A 2 -14.05 -11.24 1.68
CA CYS A 2 -13.30 -12.50 1.82
C CYS A 2 -14.21 -13.56 2.44
N MET A 3 -14.27 -14.76 1.86
CA MET A 3 -14.93 -15.91 2.48
C MET A 3 -14.23 -16.22 3.80
N LYS A 4 -15.00 -16.19 4.89
CA LYS A 4 -14.57 -16.53 6.27
C LYS A 4 -14.63 -18.04 6.55
N GLU A 5 -14.65 -18.88 5.51
CA GLU A 5 -14.68 -20.34 5.69
C GLU A 5 -13.28 -20.94 5.50
N THR A 6 -12.81 -21.64 6.53
CA THR A 6 -11.54 -22.37 6.55
C THR A 6 -11.73 -23.75 5.91
N PHE A 7 -11.06 -24.01 4.79
CA PHE A 7 -11.12 -25.29 4.09
C PHE A 7 -10.06 -26.30 4.54
N PHE A 8 -9.14 -25.91 5.43
CA PHE A 8 -7.94 -26.67 5.77
C PHE A 8 -8.22 -28.02 6.46
N ASP A 9 -9.33 -28.13 7.20
CA ASP A 9 -9.70 -29.33 7.95
C ASP A 9 -10.90 -30.07 7.34
N ALA A 10 -11.38 -29.65 6.17
CA ALA A 10 -12.59 -30.20 5.54
C ALA A 10 -12.28 -31.41 4.65
N ASN A 11 -13.20 -32.39 4.63
CA ASN A 11 -13.09 -33.54 3.72
C ASN A 11 -13.31 -33.11 2.26
N ILE A 12 -12.60 -33.74 1.31
CA ILE A 12 -12.66 -33.44 -0.13
C ILE A 12 -14.10 -33.39 -0.63
N GLN A 13 -14.95 -34.36 -0.25
CA GLN A 13 -16.36 -34.39 -0.69
C GLN A 13 -17.18 -33.20 -0.17
N GLU A 14 -16.89 -32.72 1.03
CA GLU A 14 -17.55 -31.53 1.59
C GLU A 14 -17.09 -30.27 0.87
N VAL A 15 -15.80 -30.16 0.55
CA VAL A 15 -15.24 -29.04 -0.22
C VAL A 15 -15.85 -29.00 -1.62
N LEU A 16 -15.92 -30.14 -2.31
CA LEU A 16 -16.53 -30.24 -3.64
C LEU A 16 -18.00 -29.82 -3.64
N LYS A 17 -18.76 -30.28 -2.64
CA LYS A 17 -20.16 -29.89 -2.46
C LYS A 17 -20.31 -28.40 -2.15
N LYS A 18 -19.48 -27.85 -1.26
CA LYS A 18 -19.52 -26.41 -0.89
C LYS A 18 -19.17 -25.49 -2.06
N LEU A 19 -18.16 -25.87 -2.86
CA LEU A 19 -17.73 -25.12 -4.04
C LEU A 19 -18.59 -25.39 -5.28
N ASN A 20 -19.61 -26.26 -5.18
CA ASN A 20 -20.43 -26.73 -6.30
C ASN A 20 -19.58 -27.15 -7.49
N THR A 21 -18.56 -27.95 -7.23
CA THR A 21 -17.64 -28.45 -8.26
C THR A 21 -17.47 -29.96 -8.12
N THR A 22 -16.87 -30.57 -9.14
CA THR A 22 -16.61 -32.00 -9.20
C THR A 22 -15.11 -32.25 -9.25
N GLU A 23 -14.68 -33.49 -9.11
CA GLU A 23 -13.26 -33.87 -9.32
C GLU A 23 -12.76 -33.52 -10.73
N LYS A 24 -13.67 -33.43 -11.71
CA LYS A 24 -13.36 -33.01 -13.09
C LYS A 24 -13.40 -31.48 -13.27
N GLY A 25 -13.66 -30.73 -12.21
CA GLY A 25 -13.80 -29.27 -12.22
C GLY A 25 -15.20 -28.78 -12.60
N ILE A 26 -15.25 -27.55 -13.11
CA ILE A 26 -16.45 -26.85 -13.58
C ILE A 26 -16.43 -26.69 -15.10
N SER A 27 -17.62 -26.51 -15.70
CA SER A 27 -17.75 -26.19 -17.12
C SER A 27 -17.29 -24.77 -17.45
N SER A 28 -16.96 -24.52 -18.72
CA SER A 28 -16.60 -23.16 -19.19
C SER A 28 -17.74 -22.15 -19.00
N ARG A 29 -19.00 -22.60 -19.01
CA ARG A 29 -20.17 -21.76 -18.79
C ARG A 29 -20.24 -21.31 -17.33
N GLU A 30 -20.13 -22.25 -16.40
CA GLU A 30 -20.09 -21.96 -14.95
C GLU A 30 -18.90 -21.07 -14.60
N ALA A 31 -17.73 -21.34 -15.18
CA ALA A 31 -16.55 -20.50 -15.00
C ALA A 31 -16.82 -19.05 -15.43
N SER A 32 -17.52 -18.84 -16.56
CA SER A 32 -17.88 -17.50 -17.02
C SER A 32 -18.90 -16.82 -16.10
N GLU A 33 -19.85 -17.56 -15.53
CA GLU A 33 -20.83 -17.02 -14.58
C GLU A 33 -20.16 -16.65 -13.24
N LEU A 34 -19.24 -17.49 -12.76
CA LEU A 34 -18.43 -17.19 -11.57
C LEU A 34 -17.52 -15.97 -11.78
N LEU A 35 -16.90 -15.83 -12.96
CA LEU A 35 -16.10 -14.65 -13.32
C LEU A 35 -16.94 -13.37 -13.31
N LYS A 36 -18.21 -13.42 -13.74
CA LYS A 36 -19.12 -12.26 -13.68
C LYS A 36 -19.51 -11.93 -12.23
N LYS A 37 -19.68 -12.95 -11.38
CA LYS A 37 -20.12 -12.79 -9.99
C LYS A 37 -18.99 -12.34 -9.05
N TYR A 38 -17.82 -12.96 -9.16
CA TYR A 38 -16.69 -12.77 -8.25
C TYR A 38 -15.60 -11.85 -8.82
N GLY A 39 -15.67 -11.57 -10.12
CA GLY A 39 -14.62 -10.84 -10.83
C GLY A 39 -13.40 -11.72 -11.11
N LYS A 40 -12.40 -11.12 -11.75
CA LYS A 40 -11.11 -11.77 -11.98
C LYS A 40 -10.37 -11.88 -10.65
N ASN A 41 -9.68 -13.00 -10.44
CA ASN A 41 -8.77 -13.18 -9.31
C ASN A 41 -7.47 -12.40 -9.52
N VAL A 42 -7.58 -11.07 -9.53
CA VAL A 42 -6.44 -10.15 -9.61
C VAL A 42 -6.51 -9.21 -8.44
N LEU A 43 -5.40 -9.09 -7.74
CA LEU A 43 -5.28 -8.09 -6.68
C LEU A 43 -5.37 -6.70 -7.31
N PRO A 44 -6.11 -5.77 -6.69
CA PRO A 44 -6.15 -4.40 -7.16
C PRO A 44 -4.73 -3.84 -7.12
N GLN A 45 -4.21 -3.44 -8.28
CA GLN A 45 -2.96 -2.69 -8.32
C GLN A 45 -3.24 -1.34 -7.67
N LYS A 46 -2.55 -1.03 -6.56
CA LYS A 46 -2.52 0.32 -6.04
C LYS A 46 -2.00 1.22 -7.17
N LYS A 47 -2.74 2.29 -7.45
CA LYS A 47 -2.20 3.35 -8.32
C LYS A 47 -0.90 3.81 -7.69
N LYS A 48 0.20 3.79 -8.45
CA LYS A 48 1.45 4.40 -8.02
C LYS A 48 1.12 5.86 -7.69
N ASP A 49 1.43 6.28 -6.48
CA ASP A 49 1.27 7.67 -6.12
C ASP A 49 2.27 8.49 -6.95
N THR A 50 1.82 9.63 -7.45
CA THR A 50 2.68 10.54 -8.22
C THR A 50 3.76 11.11 -7.31
N ILE A 51 4.95 11.38 -7.84
CA ILE A 51 6.09 12.00 -7.12
C ILE A 51 5.66 13.22 -6.27
N LEU A 52 4.83 14.10 -6.82
CA LEU A 52 4.27 15.26 -6.10
C LEU A 52 3.42 14.88 -4.89
N LYS A 53 2.64 13.80 -4.98
CA LYS A 53 1.78 13.31 -3.90
C LYS A 53 2.59 12.68 -2.78
N VAL A 54 3.65 11.95 -3.13
CA VAL A 54 4.63 11.40 -2.18
C VAL A 54 5.37 12.52 -1.46
N PHE A 55 5.81 13.55 -2.19
CA PHE A 55 6.45 14.73 -1.59
C PHE A 55 5.53 15.46 -0.60
N LEU A 56 4.26 15.68 -0.97
CA LEU A 56 3.28 16.33 -0.09
C LEU A 56 2.91 15.45 1.12
N SER A 57 2.90 14.12 1.01
CA SER A 57 2.64 13.24 2.15
C SER A 57 3.79 13.29 3.16
N GLN A 58 5.04 13.39 2.70
CA GLN A 58 6.23 13.54 3.54
C GLN A 58 6.19 14.81 4.39
N LEU A 59 5.62 15.92 3.88
CA LEU A 59 5.44 17.16 4.66
C LEU A 59 4.42 17.01 5.80
N ASN A 60 3.47 16.07 5.68
CA ASN A 60 2.48 15.76 6.73
C ASN A 60 2.99 14.73 7.75
N ASN A 61 4.25 14.26 7.61
CA ASN A 61 4.84 13.36 8.58
C ASN A 61 5.18 14.13 9.87
N PRO A 62 4.77 13.66 11.06
CA PRO A 62 5.09 14.29 12.34
C PRO A 62 6.58 14.61 12.52
N ILE A 63 7.48 13.76 12.00
CA ILE A 63 8.93 13.97 12.12
C ILE A 63 9.38 15.14 11.23
N THR A 64 8.96 15.17 9.97
CA THR A 64 9.26 16.27 9.04
C THR A 64 8.74 17.60 9.57
N PHE A 65 7.56 17.60 10.19
CA PHE A 65 6.99 18.81 10.79
C PHE A 65 7.88 19.37 11.92
N VAL A 66 8.43 18.51 12.77
CA VAL A 66 9.39 18.92 13.82
C VAL A 66 10.66 19.50 13.19
N LEU A 67 11.17 18.89 12.12
CA LEU A 67 12.37 19.38 11.42
C LEU A 67 12.14 20.75 10.76
N ILE A 68 10.96 20.98 10.18
CA ILE A 68 10.59 22.29 9.62
C ILE A 68 10.58 23.37 10.71
N ILE A 69 10.04 23.06 11.89
CA ILE A 69 10.09 23.97 13.05
C ILE A 69 11.55 24.21 13.47
N ALA A 70 12.39 23.17 13.51
CA ALA A 70 13.80 23.31 13.87
C ALA A 70 14.55 24.23 12.90
N VAL A 71 14.35 24.09 11.58
CA VAL A 71 14.90 25.01 10.57
C VAL A 71 14.48 26.46 10.85
N PHE A 72 13.19 26.68 11.12
CA PHE A 72 12.66 28.01 11.44
C PHE A 72 13.33 28.61 12.68
N LEU A 73 13.47 27.82 13.75
CA LEU A 73 14.14 28.25 14.98
C LEU A 73 15.63 28.53 14.76
N SER A 74 16.36 27.69 14.00
CA SER A 74 17.78 27.91 13.67
C SER A 74 17.98 29.22 12.90
N PHE A 75 17.07 29.56 11.98
CA PHE A 75 17.11 30.86 11.30
C PHE A 75 16.89 32.04 12.25
N LEU A 76 15.99 31.92 13.24
CA LEU A 76 15.79 32.96 14.26
C LEU A 76 17.04 33.18 15.11
N ILE A 77 17.77 32.11 15.42
CA ILE A 77 19.02 32.15 16.18
C ILE A 77 20.21 32.63 15.31
N LYS A 78 19.99 32.79 13.98
CA LYS A 78 21.01 33.15 12.97
C LYS A 78 22.14 32.10 12.84
N GLU A 79 21.86 30.86 13.23
CA GLU A 79 22.75 29.73 13.03
C GLU A 79 22.53 29.12 11.65
N ASN A 80 23.09 29.80 10.64
CA ASN A 80 22.89 29.43 9.24
C ASN A 80 23.50 28.05 8.90
N VAL A 81 24.54 27.63 9.62
CA VAL A 81 25.18 26.31 9.41
C VAL A 81 24.24 25.19 9.85
N ASP A 82 23.62 25.33 11.01
CA ASP A 82 22.70 24.33 11.56
C ASP A 82 21.41 24.26 10.75
N ALA A 83 20.86 25.41 10.37
CA ALA A 83 19.72 25.47 9.45
C ALA A 83 20.02 24.75 8.12
N MET A 84 21.21 24.99 7.54
CA MET A 84 21.64 24.33 6.30
C MET A 84 21.77 22.82 6.47
N PHE A 85 22.34 22.35 7.59
CA PHE A 85 22.46 20.92 7.87
C PHE A 85 21.10 20.23 7.95
N ILE A 86 20.13 20.83 8.66
CA ILE A 86 18.78 20.27 8.78
C ILE A 86 18.07 20.24 7.42
N ILE A 87 18.22 21.28 6.59
CA ILE A 87 17.67 21.30 5.23
C ILE A 87 18.23 20.15 4.39
N ILE A 88 19.53 19.86 4.49
CA ILE A 88 20.15 18.73 3.79
C ILE A 88 19.55 17.40 4.25
N VAL A 89 19.35 17.21 5.56
CA VAL A 89 18.72 15.99 6.10
C VAL A 89 17.31 15.81 5.55
N ILE A 90 16.47 16.86 5.57
CA ILE A 90 15.11 16.81 5.01
C ILE A 90 15.14 16.46 3.51
N ALA A 91 16.08 17.04 2.75
CA ALA A 91 16.21 16.77 1.32
C ALA A 91 16.61 15.31 1.05
N LEU A 92 17.54 14.76 1.83
CA LEU A 92 17.95 13.36 1.72
C LEU A 92 16.80 12.41 2.07
N ASP A 93 16.09 12.65 3.16
CA ASP A 93 14.94 11.84 3.58
C ASP A 93 13.82 11.87 2.53
N SER A 94 13.59 13.02 1.91
CA SER A 94 12.61 13.17 0.84
C SER A 94 12.99 12.39 -0.42
N ILE A 95 14.25 12.45 -0.84
CA ILE A 95 14.77 11.71 -2.00
C ILE A 95 14.72 10.20 -1.74
N LEU A 96 15.23 9.75 -0.60
CA LEU A 96 15.22 8.33 -0.24
C LEU A 96 13.79 7.79 -0.17
N GLY A 97 12.89 8.49 0.51
CA GLY A 97 11.48 8.06 0.58
C GLY A 97 10.78 8.05 -0.78
N THR A 98 11.10 8.98 -1.68
CA THR A 98 10.55 8.99 -3.05
C THR A 98 11.06 7.82 -3.91
N VAL A 99 12.31 7.39 -3.70
CA VAL A 99 12.90 6.25 -4.43
C VAL A 99 12.44 4.91 -3.85
N GLN A 100 12.13 4.87 -2.56
CA GLN A 100 11.88 3.64 -1.80
C GLN A 100 10.39 3.25 -1.74
N GLU A 101 9.46 4.17 -2.06
CA GLU A 101 8.03 3.88 -2.36
C GLU A 101 7.80 3.40 -3.81
#